data_AF-A0A2R4TNV6-F1
#
_entry.id   AF-A0A2R4TNV6-F1
#
_cell.length_a   1.000
_cell.length_b   1.000
_cell.length_c   1.000
_cell.angle_alpha   90.00
_cell.angle_beta   90.00
_cell.angle_gamma   90.00
#
_symmetry.space_group_name_H-M   'P 1'
#
loop_
_entity.id
_entity.type
_entity.pdbx_description
1 polymer ?
#
loop_
_entity_poly.entity_id
_entity_poly.type
_entity_poly.pdbx_seq_one_letter_code
_entity_poly.pdbx_strand_id
1 'polypeptide(L)'
;MLVCSKSLSAIQSSIDKARLSLTLLDIGYLDSIAAEDYSKSAYIEMLIENSIIRVQSIYDRALIFTNRILDLGISNETINHNLLVTNENVKKFSLEGKLKAINKVCNDYRLIRNTVIHHDRYTEEQLNQLTLIISADQLSKEAGKGQFMDPDELNAITQAYLGIKKEELGKYLDGIEQKLFDLYDAILPVYNHHKDKLRAK
;
A
#
# COMPACT_ATOMS: atom_id res chain seq x y z
N MET A 1 -16.25 1.75 22.79
CA MET A 1 -16.49 2.58 21.59
C MET A 1 -15.31 3.47 21.21
N LEU A 2 -14.70 4.24 22.13
CA LEU A 2 -13.56 5.12 21.80
C LEU A 2 -12.38 4.38 21.16
N VAL A 3 -12.06 3.17 21.65
CA VAL A 3 -10.98 2.33 21.09
C VAL A 3 -11.31 1.83 19.68
N CYS A 4 -12.57 1.45 19.41
CA CYS A 4 -13.02 1.02 18.08
C CYS A 4 -12.93 2.15 17.06
N SER A 5 -13.36 3.36 17.46
CA SER A 5 -13.22 4.57 16.63
C SER A 5 -11.76 4.86 16.31
N LYS A 6 -10.86 4.79 17.29
CA LYS A 6 -9.41 4.94 17.05
C LYS A 6 -8.85 3.89 16.08
N SER A 7 -9.26 2.62 16.20
CA SER A 7 -8.82 1.58 15.26
C SER A 7 -9.38 1.77 13.84
N LEU A 8 -10.61 2.26 13.70
CA LEU A 8 -11.18 2.60 12.39
C LEU A 8 -10.42 3.76 11.74
N SER A 9 -10.17 4.84 12.50
CA SER A 9 -9.35 5.96 12.03
C SER A 9 -7.92 5.53 11.65
N ALA A 10 -7.36 4.52 12.32
CA ALA A 10 -6.06 3.97 11.97
C ALA A 10 -6.05 3.21 10.64
N ILE A 11 -7.15 2.54 10.27
CA ILE A 11 -7.29 1.97 8.92
C ILE A 11 -7.34 3.09 7.90
N GLN A 12 -8.20 4.10 8.11
CA GLN A 12 -8.32 5.23 7.19
C GLN A 12 -6.97 5.93 6.97
N SER A 13 -6.24 6.22 8.04
CA SER A 13 -4.91 6.82 7.94
C SER A 13 -3.91 5.95 7.16
N SER A 14 -4.05 4.61 7.20
CA SER A 14 -3.19 3.72 6.43
C SER A 14 -3.55 3.72 4.94
N ILE A 15 -4.84 3.79 4.62
CA ILE A 15 -5.33 4.00 3.25
C ILE A 15 -4.83 5.34 2.71
N ASP A 16 -5.02 6.43 3.46
CA ASP A 16 -4.61 7.78 3.05
C ASP A 16 -3.10 7.84 2.78
N LYS A 17 -2.28 7.17 3.60
CA LYS A 17 -0.83 7.07 3.39
C LYS A 17 -0.47 6.24 2.15
N ALA A 18 -1.20 5.17 1.86
CA ALA A 18 -1.00 4.39 0.64
C ALA A 18 -1.35 5.22 -0.60
N ARG A 19 -2.50 5.92 -0.57
CA ARG A 19 -2.90 6.86 -1.63
C ARG A 19 -1.89 7.99 -1.82
N LEU A 20 -1.43 8.59 -0.74
CA LEU A 20 -0.40 9.63 -0.79
C LEU A 20 0.87 9.10 -1.48
N SER A 21 1.34 7.90 -1.13
CA SER A 21 2.53 7.32 -1.76
C SER A 21 2.37 7.17 -3.28
N LEU A 22 1.17 6.81 -3.76
CA LEU A 22 0.88 6.76 -5.19
C LEU A 22 0.86 8.15 -5.81
N THR A 23 0.27 9.13 -5.14
CA THR A 23 0.26 10.52 -5.63
C THR A 23 1.67 11.05 -5.86
N LEU A 24 2.63 10.67 -5.00
CA LEU A 24 4.04 11.05 -5.10
C LEU A 24 4.78 10.40 -6.29
N LEU A 25 4.22 9.38 -6.95
CA LEU A 25 4.70 8.91 -8.26
C LEU A 25 4.30 9.93 -9.33
N ASP A 26 5.02 11.04 -9.34
CA ASP A 26 4.77 12.20 -10.19
C ASP A 26 6.09 12.86 -10.59
N ILE A 27 6.21 13.24 -11.86
CA ILE A 27 7.46 13.81 -12.37
C ILE A 27 7.80 15.15 -11.72
N GLY A 28 6.81 16.00 -11.44
CA GLY A 28 7.04 17.28 -10.80
C GLY A 28 7.51 17.11 -9.35
N TYR A 29 6.99 16.11 -8.64
CA TYR A 29 7.52 15.75 -7.33
C TYR A 29 8.94 15.21 -7.43
N LEU A 30 9.22 14.29 -8.36
CA LEU A 30 10.57 13.75 -8.59
C LEU A 30 11.57 14.87 -8.88
N ASP A 31 11.23 15.82 -9.73
CA ASP A 31 12.08 16.97 -10.07
C ASP A 31 12.34 17.87 -8.85
N SER A 32 11.39 17.96 -7.92
CA SER A 32 11.55 18.75 -6.69
C SER A 32 12.46 18.10 -5.65
N ILE A 33 12.63 16.77 -5.71
CA ILE A 33 13.44 16.00 -4.74
C ILE A 33 14.71 15.42 -5.33
N ALA A 34 14.88 15.45 -6.65
CA ALA A 34 16.06 14.97 -7.34
C ALA A 34 17.25 15.87 -6.96
N ALA A 35 18.01 15.45 -5.95
CA ALA A 35 19.30 16.03 -5.60
C ALA A 35 20.40 15.44 -6.49
N GLU A 36 21.56 16.12 -6.59
CA GLU A 36 22.72 15.63 -7.36
C GLU A 36 23.24 14.26 -6.86
N ASP A 37 22.92 13.89 -5.62
CA ASP A 37 23.44 12.69 -4.97
C ASP A 37 22.81 11.37 -5.44
N TYR A 38 21.60 11.39 -6.03
CA TYR A 38 20.90 10.17 -6.44
C TYR A 38 20.21 10.32 -7.79
N SER A 39 20.35 9.30 -8.62
CA SER A 39 19.67 9.26 -9.93
C SER A 39 18.13 9.29 -9.77
N LYS A 40 17.45 9.94 -10.72
CA LYS A 40 15.97 9.99 -10.77
C LYS A 40 15.35 8.59 -10.75
N SER A 41 15.98 7.59 -11.38
CA SER A 41 15.53 6.19 -11.36
C SER A 41 15.52 5.59 -9.95
N ALA A 42 16.49 5.93 -9.08
CA ALA A 42 16.52 5.45 -7.70
C ALA A 42 15.33 5.99 -6.88
N TYR A 43 14.93 7.24 -7.10
CA TYR A 43 13.73 7.80 -6.47
C TYR A 43 12.45 7.11 -6.96
N ILE A 44 12.37 6.81 -8.27
CA ILE A 44 11.23 6.09 -8.86
C ILE A 44 11.10 4.70 -8.21
N GLU A 45 12.21 3.96 -8.14
CA GLU A 45 12.29 2.64 -7.49
C GLU A 45 11.80 2.71 -6.04
N MET A 46 12.38 3.61 -5.23
CA MET A 46 12.03 3.81 -3.83
C MET A 46 10.54 4.13 -3.62
N LEU A 47 9.96 4.97 -4.47
CA LEU A 47 8.55 5.35 -4.36
C LEU A 47 7.61 4.18 -4.68
N ILE A 48 7.92 3.38 -5.70
CA ILE A 48 7.17 2.16 -6.04
C ILE A 48 7.22 1.17 -4.88
N GLU A 49 8.41 0.91 -4.33
CA GLU A 49 8.59 0.05 -3.17
C GLU A 49 7.75 0.51 -1.98
N ASN A 50 7.77 1.81 -1.70
CA ASN A 50 6.98 2.40 -0.62
C ASN A 50 5.48 2.16 -0.80
N SER A 51 4.98 2.30 -2.02
CA SER A 51 3.56 2.05 -2.32
C SER A 51 3.17 0.59 -2.10
N ILE A 52 4.03 -0.35 -2.50
CA ILE A 52 3.78 -1.79 -2.33
C ILE A 52 3.80 -2.19 -0.85
N ILE A 53 4.79 -1.71 -0.08
CA ILE A 53 4.96 -2.11 1.32
C ILE A 53 3.80 -1.59 2.20
N ARG A 54 3.32 -0.37 1.95
CA ARG A 54 2.29 0.28 2.78
C ARG A 54 0.96 -0.46 2.81
N VAL A 55 0.64 -1.23 1.78
CA VAL A 55 -0.57 -2.05 1.71
C VAL A 55 -0.66 -3.05 2.85
N GLN A 56 0.46 -3.62 3.31
CA GLN A 56 0.44 -4.58 4.42
C GLN A 56 -0.10 -3.94 5.71
N SER A 57 0.26 -2.68 5.97
CA SER A 57 -0.22 -1.95 7.14
C SER A 57 -1.73 -1.82 7.14
N ILE A 58 -2.37 -1.65 5.98
CA ILE A 58 -3.82 -1.59 5.86
C ILE A 58 -4.46 -2.87 6.41
N TYR A 59 -3.93 -4.03 6.00
CA TYR A 59 -4.45 -5.31 6.44
C TYR A 59 -4.25 -5.57 7.94
N ASP A 60 -3.06 -5.26 8.45
CA ASP A 60 -2.78 -5.41 9.88
C ASP A 60 -3.72 -4.54 10.74
N ARG A 61 -4.03 -3.32 10.28
CA ARG A 61 -5.02 -2.45 10.95
C ARG A 61 -6.44 -3.01 10.85
N ALA A 62 -6.82 -3.66 9.75
CA ALA A 62 -8.10 -4.34 9.63
C ALA A 62 -8.24 -5.48 10.65
N LEU A 63 -7.18 -6.29 10.84
CA LEU A 63 -7.16 -7.34 11.86
C LEU A 63 -7.31 -6.78 13.28
N ILE A 64 -6.58 -5.70 13.59
CA ILE A 64 -6.70 -5.01 14.88
C ILE A 64 -8.13 -4.49 15.07
N PHE A 65 -8.72 -3.87 14.05
CA PHE A 65 -10.09 -3.38 14.13
C PHE A 65 -11.10 -4.50 14.40
N THR A 66 -11.00 -5.64 13.70
CA THR A 66 -11.86 -6.79 13.95
C THR A 66 -11.69 -7.36 15.36
N ASN A 67 -10.45 -7.42 15.86
CA ASN A 67 -10.20 -7.81 17.25
C ASN A 67 -10.88 -6.87 18.25
N ARG A 68 -10.85 -5.56 18.00
CA ARG A 68 -11.46 -4.55 18.88
C ARG A 68 -12.98 -4.52 18.81
N ILE A 69 -13.57 -4.69 17.62
CA ILE A 69 -15.03 -4.62 17.48
C ILE A 69 -15.73 -5.83 18.10
N LEU A 70 -15.07 -6.98 18.09
CA LEU A 70 -15.56 -8.22 18.69
C LEU A 70 -15.09 -8.42 20.15
N ASP A 71 -14.27 -7.50 20.66
CA ASP A 71 -13.70 -7.55 22.02
C ASP A 71 -13.03 -8.90 22.34
N LEU A 72 -12.19 -9.41 21.43
CA LEU A 72 -11.60 -10.75 21.56
C LEU A 72 -10.46 -10.83 22.59
N GLY A 73 -10.00 -9.68 23.10
CA GLY A 73 -8.94 -9.60 24.12
C GLY A 73 -7.53 -9.98 23.62
N ILE A 74 -7.30 -10.07 22.30
CA ILE A 74 -6.00 -10.45 21.74
C ILE A 74 -5.07 -9.22 21.73
N SER A 75 -3.81 -9.41 22.14
CA SER A 75 -2.79 -8.35 22.06
C SER A 75 -2.51 -7.97 20.61
N ASN A 76 -2.36 -6.66 20.34
CA ASN A 76 -2.06 -6.16 19.00
C ASN A 76 -0.77 -6.76 18.42
N GLU A 77 0.18 -7.15 19.26
CA GLU A 77 1.48 -7.70 18.89
C GLU A 77 1.41 -9.16 18.42
N THR A 78 0.37 -9.89 18.83
CA THR A 78 0.23 -11.33 18.54
C THR A 78 -0.91 -11.62 17.56
N ILE A 79 -1.71 -10.61 17.21
CA ILE A 79 -2.75 -10.72 16.18
C ILE A 79 -2.12 -11.11 14.86
N ASN A 80 -2.69 -12.13 14.23
CA ASN A 80 -2.34 -12.55 12.89
C ASN A 80 -3.60 -13.07 12.17
N HIS A 81 -3.48 -13.24 10.85
CA HIS A 81 -4.56 -13.69 9.98
C HIS A 81 -5.23 -14.96 10.51
N ASN A 82 -4.44 -16.01 10.75
CA ASN A 82 -4.95 -17.34 11.11
C ASN A 82 -5.74 -17.30 12.41
N LEU A 83 -5.19 -16.62 13.43
CA LEU A 83 -5.80 -16.50 14.74
C LEU A 83 -7.19 -15.84 14.69
N LEU A 84 -7.39 -14.85 13.81
CA LEU A 84 -8.68 -14.18 13.62
C LEU A 84 -9.64 -15.05 12.82
N VAL A 85 -9.23 -15.61 11.67
CA VAL A 85 -10.17 -16.36 10.81
C VAL A 85 -10.62 -17.69 11.39
N THR A 86 -9.90 -18.24 12.37
CA THR A 86 -10.33 -19.45 13.09
C THR A 86 -11.14 -19.15 14.34
N ASN A 87 -11.25 -17.89 14.78
CA ASN A 87 -11.94 -17.52 16.00
C ASN A 87 -13.47 -17.71 15.88
N GLU A 88 -14.09 -18.31 16.91
CA GLU A 88 -15.52 -18.61 16.91
C GLU A 88 -16.42 -17.37 16.87
N ASN A 89 -16.03 -16.26 17.53
CA ASN A 89 -16.80 -15.02 17.45
C ASN A 89 -16.69 -14.38 16.06
N VAL A 90 -15.53 -14.48 15.40
CA VAL A 90 -15.36 -14.00 14.02
C VAL A 90 -16.27 -14.80 13.06
N LYS A 91 -16.29 -16.13 13.19
CA LYS A 91 -17.18 -17.01 12.39
C LYS A 91 -18.66 -16.77 12.67
N LYS A 92 -19.02 -16.57 13.95
CA LYS A 92 -20.39 -16.29 14.38
C LYS A 92 -20.98 -15.06 13.68
N PHE A 93 -20.15 -14.07 13.38
CA PHE A 93 -20.54 -12.86 12.64
C PHE A 93 -20.15 -12.90 11.16
N SER A 94 -19.70 -14.05 10.65
CA SER A 94 -19.35 -14.28 9.24
C SER A 94 -18.28 -13.32 8.69
N LEU A 95 -17.35 -12.88 9.56
CA LEU A 95 -16.30 -11.93 9.19
C LEU A 95 -15.04 -12.60 8.61
N GLU A 96 -14.89 -13.92 8.81
CA GLU A 96 -13.71 -14.68 8.36
C GLU A 96 -13.58 -14.68 6.83
N GLY A 97 -14.70 -14.76 6.11
CA GLY A 97 -14.72 -14.68 4.64
C GLY A 97 -14.23 -13.31 4.14
N LYS A 98 -14.65 -12.23 4.82
CA LYS A 98 -14.23 -10.86 4.50
C LYS A 98 -12.74 -10.66 4.77
N LEU A 99 -12.24 -11.13 5.92
CA LEU A 99 -10.82 -11.06 6.25
C LEU A 99 -9.95 -11.87 5.29
N LYS A 100 -10.41 -13.05 4.85
CA LYS A 100 -9.73 -13.86 3.82
C LYS A 100 -9.70 -13.14 2.46
N ALA A 101 -10.79 -12.48 2.09
CA ALA A 101 -10.86 -11.73 0.84
C ALA A 101 -9.85 -10.57 0.82
N ILE A 102 -9.77 -9.78 1.90
CA ILE A 102 -8.77 -8.69 2.01
C ILE A 102 -7.35 -9.28 1.96
N ASN A 103 -7.07 -10.32 2.78
CA ASN A 103 -5.76 -10.97 2.79
C ASN A 103 -5.34 -11.47 1.41
N LYS A 104 -6.28 -12.03 0.63
CA LYS A 104 -6.01 -12.53 -0.71
C LYS A 104 -5.48 -11.41 -1.60
N VAL A 105 -6.19 -10.28 -1.68
CA VAL A 105 -5.76 -9.13 -2.49
C VAL A 105 -4.45 -8.55 -1.95
N CYS A 106 -4.31 -8.35 -0.64
CA CYS A 106 -3.04 -7.89 -0.05
C CYS A 106 -1.83 -8.79 -0.36
N ASN A 107 -2.04 -10.04 -0.77
CA ASN A 107 -0.98 -10.96 -1.14
C ASN A 107 -0.64 -10.98 -2.63
N ASP A 108 -1.33 -10.24 -3.50
CA ASP A 108 -1.04 -10.19 -4.94
C ASP A 108 0.40 -9.70 -5.20
N TYR A 109 0.89 -8.75 -4.40
CA TYR A 109 2.27 -8.25 -4.43
C TYR A 109 3.18 -8.88 -3.36
N ARG A 110 2.77 -9.99 -2.72
CA ARG A 110 3.53 -10.60 -1.61
C ARG A 110 4.97 -10.93 -2.00
N LEU A 111 5.17 -11.52 -3.17
CA LEU A 111 6.49 -11.92 -3.63
C LEU A 111 7.39 -10.69 -3.83
N ILE A 112 6.90 -9.69 -4.56
CA ILE A 112 7.62 -8.43 -4.81
C ILE A 112 7.97 -7.76 -3.49
N ARG A 113 6.99 -7.59 -2.59
CA ARG A 113 7.20 -7.01 -1.27
C ARG A 113 8.25 -7.78 -0.45
N ASN A 114 8.18 -9.11 -0.43
CA ASN A 114 9.12 -9.92 0.32
C ASN A 114 10.54 -9.83 -0.26
N THR A 115 10.68 -9.71 -1.58
CA THR A 115 11.98 -9.44 -2.23
C THR A 115 12.53 -8.10 -1.77
N VAL A 116 11.73 -7.03 -1.88
CA VAL A 116 12.10 -5.67 -1.46
C VAL A 116 12.50 -5.60 0.02
N ILE A 117 11.80 -6.31 0.90
CA ILE A 117 12.08 -6.27 2.35
C ILE A 117 13.32 -7.09 2.73
N HIS A 118 13.56 -8.26 2.10
CA HIS A 118 14.51 -9.25 2.61
C HIS A 118 15.78 -9.44 1.78
N HIS A 119 15.74 -9.15 0.48
CA HIS A 119 16.80 -9.57 -0.43
C HIS A 119 17.42 -8.40 -1.18
N ASP A 120 16.63 -7.64 -1.94
CA ASP A 120 17.13 -6.58 -2.82
C ASP A 120 16.00 -5.70 -3.39
N ARG A 121 16.41 -4.63 -4.07
CA ARG A 121 15.58 -3.63 -4.78
C ARG A 121 14.45 -4.19 -5.66
N TYR A 122 13.42 -3.38 -5.88
CA TYR A 122 12.38 -3.64 -6.89
C TYR A 122 12.99 -3.72 -8.29
N THR A 123 12.74 -4.82 -8.99
CA THR A 123 13.23 -5.03 -10.36
C THR A 123 12.09 -5.34 -11.30
N GLU A 124 12.07 -4.63 -12.42
CA GLU A 124 11.14 -4.87 -13.52
C GLU A 124 11.83 -4.47 -14.82
N GLU A 125 11.53 -5.17 -15.92
CA GLU A 125 12.14 -4.90 -17.21
C GLU A 125 11.97 -3.45 -17.67
N GLN A 126 10.76 -2.89 -17.54
CA GLN A 126 10.46 -1.50 -17.90
C GLN A 126 11.25 -0.49 -17.04
N LEU A 127 11.37 -0.75 -15.73
CA LEU A 127 12.17 0.10 -14.85
C LEU A 127 13.67 -0.01 -15.17
N ASN A 128 14.15 -1.21 -15.51
CA ASN A 128 15.55 -1.44 -15.88
C ASN A 128 15.89 -0.69 -17.17
N GLN A 129 14.99 -0.70 -18.16
CA GLN A 129 15.15 0.08 -19.39
C GLN A 129 15.17 1.59 -19.12
N LEU A 130 14.24 2.09 -18.30
CA LEU A 130 14.21 3.50 -17.91
C LEU A 130 15.49 3.91 -17.16
N THR A 131 15.94 3.07 -16.24
CA THR A 131 17.18 3.27 -15.48
C THR A 131 18.38 3.34 -16.40
N LEU A 132 18.48 2.45 -17.40
CA LEU A 132 19.55 2.47 -18.39
C LEU A 132 19.59 3.80 -19.16
N ILE A 133 18.44 4.29 -19.61
CA ILE A 133 18.33 5.54 -20.36
C ILE A 133 18.75 6.73 -19.47
N ILE A 134 18.22 6.81 -18.24
CA ILE A 134 18.56 7.88 -17.28
C ILE A 134 20.05 7.87 -16.95
N SER A 135 20.63 6.70 -16.68
CA SER A 135 22.05 6.57 -16.38
C SER A 135 22.94 6.93 -17.59
N ALA A 136 22.55 6.56 -18.80
CA ALA A 136 23.28 6.92 -20.02
C ALA A 136 23.30 8.45 -20.24
N ASP A 137 22.17 9.13 -20.02
CA ASP A 137 22.09 10.59 -20.11
C ASP A 137 22.94 11.28 -19.04
N GLN A 138 22.89 10.79 -17.80
CA GLN A 138 23.70 11.30 -16.71
C GLN A 138 25.21 11.14 -16.99
N LEU A 139 25.65 9.96 -17.42
CA LEU A 139 27.05 9.70 -17.78
C LEU A 139 27.52 10.57 -18.96
N SER A 140 26.66 10.83 -19.94
CA SER A 140 26.99 11.71 -21.07
C SER A 140 27.23 13.16 -20.60
N LYS A 141 26.40 13.65 -19.68
CA LYS A 141 26.55 14.97 -19.06
C LYS A 141 27.84 15.06 -18.25
N GLU A 142 28.12 14.07 -17.40
CA GLU A 142 29.34 13.98 -16.60
C GLU A 142 30.61 13.91 -17.46
N ALA A 143 30.56 13.22 -18.60
CA ALA A 143 31.65 13.14 -19.56
C ALA A 143 31.85 14.42 -20.39
N GLY A 144 31.06 15.47 -20.17
CA GLY A 144 31.11 16.72 -20.92
C GLY A 144 30.68 16.59 -22.39
N LYS A 145 30.03 15.49 -22.77
CA LYS A 145 29.60 15.21 -24.15
C LYS A 145 28.23 15.80 -24.49
N GLY A 146 27.61 16.50 -23.54
CA GLY A 146 26.25 17.03 -23.68
C GLY A 146 25.18 16.00 -23.33
N GLN A 147 23.92 16.34 -23.62
CA GLN A 147 22.76 15.47 -23.38
C GLN A 147 22.79 14.28 -24.34
N PHE A 148 22.51 13.07 -23.82
CA PHE A 148 22.41 11.86 -24.64
C PHE A 148 21.07 11.78 -25.37
N MET A 149 20.03 12.30 -24.72
CA MET A 149 18.65 12.30 -25.20
C MET A 149 18.05 13.69 -25.00
N ASP A 150 17.08 14.05 -25.84
CA ASP A 150 16.31 15.26 -25.65
C ASP A 150 15.58 15.24 -24.28
N PRO A 151 15.68 16.31 -23.46
CA PRO A 151 15.06 16.33 -22.14
C PRO A 151 13.54 16.15 -22.14
N ASP A 152 12.86 16.66 -23.17
CA ASP A 152 11.40 16.53 -23.28
C ASP A 152 11.04 15.08 -23.61
N GLU A 153 11.82 14.42 -24.46
CA GLU A 153 11.67 12.99 -24.75
C GLU A 153 11.90 12.12 -23.50
N LEU A 154 12.97 12.37 -22.73
CA LEU A 154 13.26 11.64 -21.49
C LEU A 154 12.15 11.83 -20.44
N ASN A 155 11.65 13.06 -20.31
CA ASN A 155 10.54 13.37 -19.42
C ASN A 155 9.24 12.69 -19.88
N ALA A 156 8.97 12.64 -21.19
CA ALA A 156 7.80 11.95 -21.73
C ALA A 156 7.83 10.44 -21.45
N ILE A 157 8.99 9.79 -21.64
CA ILE A 157 9.17 8.36 -21.34
C ILE A 157 8.99 8.10 -19.85
N THR A 158 9.60 8.95 -19.00
CA THR A 158 9.47 8.84 -17.54
C THR A 158 8.03 8.99 -17.10
N GLN A 159 7.32 10.01 -17.62
CA GLN A 159 5.92 10.27 -17.32
C GLN A 159 5.01 9.11 -17.75
N ALA A 160 5.27 8.52 -18.92
CA ALA A 160 4.52 7.36 -19.40
C ALA A 160 4.68 6.16 -18.47
N TYR A 161 5.92 5.85 -18.05
CA TYR A 161 6.18 4.78 -17.10
C TYR A 161 5.49 5.02 -15.75
N LEU A 162 5.61 6.23 -15.19
CA LEU A 162 4.95 6.60 -13.94
C LEU A 162 3.44 6.49 -14.04
N GLY A 163 2.85 6.91 -15.17
CA GLY A 163 1.42 6.80 -15.44
C GLY A 163 0.94 5.35 -15.38
N ILE A 164 1.65 4.44 -16.06
CA ILE A 164 1.35 3.00 -16.05
C ILE A 164 1.41 2.45 -14.62
N LYS A 165 2.48 2.76 -13.88
CA LYS A 165 2.64 2.25 -12.50
C LYS A 165 1.60 2.81 -11.54
N LYS A 166 1.24 4.08 -11.69
CA LYS A 166 0.21 4.73 -10.87
C LYS A 166 -1.18 4.12 -11.13
N GLU A 167 -1.48 3.78 -12.38
CA GLU A 167 -2.71 3.06 -12.73
C GLU A 167 -2.73 1.63 -12.17
N GLU A 168 -1.64 0.88 -12.36
CA GLU A 168 -1.49 -0.50 -11.88
C GLU A 168 -1.67 -0.58 -10.36
N LEU A 169 -0.86 0.17 -9.62
CA LEU A 169 -0.89 0.19 -8.16
C LEU A 169 -2.15 0.88 -7.62
N GLY A 170 -2.74 1.80 -8.39
CA GLY A 170 -4.04 2.40 -8.11
C GLY A 170 -5.16 1.37 -8.13
N LYS A 171 -5.27 0.58 -9.19
CA LYS A 171 -6.23 -0.54 -9.29
C LYS A 171 -6.03 -1.57 -8.19
N TYR A 172 -4.77 -1.83 -7.84
CA TYR A 172 -4.44 -2.72 -6.73
C TYR A 172 -5.01 -2.20 -5.40
N LEU A 173 -4.80 -0.92 -5.10
CA LEU A 173 -5.32 -0.28 -3.88
C LEU A 173 -6.84 -0.15 -3.89
N ASP A 174 -7.46 0.16 -5.03
CA ASP A 174 -8.92 0.16 -5.20
C ASP A 174 -9.52 -1.20 -4.84
N GLY A 175 -8.88 -2.29 -5.27
CA GLY A 175 -9.29 -3.65 -4.95
C GLY A 175 -9.28 -3.94 -3.44
N ILE A 176 -8.28 -3.42 -2.72
CA ILE A 176 -8.17 -3.58 -1.27
C ILE A 176 -9.24 -2.76 -0.55
N GLU A 177 -9.43 -1.49 -0.95
CA GLU A 177 -10.44 -0.61 -0.38
C GLU A 177 -11.85 -1.19 -0.57
N GLN A 178 -12.15 -1.75 -1.73
CA GLN A 178 -13.43 -2.41 -1.96
C GLN A 178 -13.66 -3.57 -0.97
N LYS A 179 -12.64 -4.40 -0.70
CA LYS A 179 -12.74 -5.49 0.29
C LYS A 179 -12.84 -4.98 1.73
N LEU A 180 -12.32 -3.79 2.02
CA LEU A 180 -12.52 -3.15 3.32
C LEU A 180 -13.92 -2.59 3.48
N PHE A 181 -14.50 -1.98 2.45
CA PHE A 181 -15.90 -1.56 2.48
C PHE A 181 -16.83 -2.76 2.70
N ASP A 182 -16.57 -3.87 2.00
CA ASP A 182 -17.30 -5.14 2.21
C ASP A 182 -17.19 -5.65 3.67
N LEU A 183 -16.07 -5.37 4.35
CA LEU A 183 -15.88 -5.70 5.77
C LEU A 183 -16.63 -4.72 6.68
N TYR A 184 -16.62 -3.41 6.37
CA TYR A 184 -17.33 -2.40 7.14
C TYR A 184 -18.84 -2.64 7.14
N ASP A 185 -19.41 -2.99 5.99
CA ASP A 185 -20.82 -3.34 5.85
C ASP A 185 -21.19 -4.55 6.73
N ALA A 186 -20.33 -5.57 6.75
CA ALA A 186 -20.52 -6.76 7.57
C ALA A 186 -20.36 -6.49 9.08
N ILE A 187 -19.56 -5.48 9.45
CA ILE A 187 -19.32 -5.09 10.84
C ILE A 187 -20.44 -4.19 11.38
N LEU A 188 -21.15 -3.44 10.54
CA LEU A 188 -22.17 -2.49 10.98
C LEU A 188 -23.26 -3.12 11.88
N PRO A 189 -23.83 -4.31 11.57
CA PRO A 189 -24.76 -5.00 12.46
C PRO A 189 -24.14 -5.37 13.82
N VAL A 190 -22.87 -5.77 13.82
CA VAL A 190 -22.10 -6.11 15.03
C VAL A 190 -21.97 -4.89 15.93
N TYR A 191 -21.56 -3.76 15.34
CA TYR A 191 -21.46 -2.50 16.06
C TYR A 191 -22.79 -2.09 16.69
N ASN A 192 -23.90 -2.17 15.94
CA ASN A 192 -25.23 -1.84 16.44
C ASN A 192 -25.64 -2.74 17.60
N HIS A 193 -25.42 -4.06 17.49
CA HIS A 193 -25.67 -5.02 18.58
C HIS A 193 -24.91 -4.67 19.86
N HIS A 194 -23.63 -4.33 19.76
CA HIS A 194 -22.82 -3.93 20.91
C HIS A 194 -23.23 -2.56 21.47
N LYS A 195 -23.63 -1.61 20.61
CA LYS A 195 -24.13 -0.30 21.02
C LYS A 195 -25.44 -0.42 21.81
N ASP A 196 -26.37 -1.26 21.38
CA ASP A 196 -27.66 -1.44 22.04
C ASP A 196 -27.49 -2.13 23.41
N LYS A 197 -26.59 -3.12 23.50
CA LYS A 197 -26.21 -3.72 24.79
C LYS A 197 -25.62 -2.73 25.79
N LEU A 198 -24.92 -1.70 25.33
CA LEU A 198 -24.35 -0.65 26.17
C LEU A 198 -25.39 0.39 26.60
N ARG A 199 -26.48 0.55 25.84
CA ARG A 199 -27.60 1.46 26.16
C ARG A 199 -28.65 0.83 27.09
N ALA A 200 -28.74 -0.50 27.07
CA ALA A 200 -29.65 -1.26 27.93
C ALA A 200 -29.09 -1.51 29.35
N LYS A 201 -27.85 -1.08 29.62
CA LYS A 201 -27.24 -1.02 30.96
C LYS A 201 -27.26 0.42 31.46
#